data_AF-R9IZY7-F1
#
_entry.id   AF-R9IZY7-F1
#
_cell.length_a   1.000
_cell.length_b   1.000
_cell.length_c   1.000
_cell.angle_alpha   90.00
_cell.angle_beta   90.00
_cell.angle_gamma   90.00
#
_symmetry.space_group_name_H-M   'P 1'
#
loop_
_entity.id
_entity.type
_entity.pdbx_description
1 polymer ?
#
loop_
_entity_poly.entity_id
_entity_poly.type
_entity_poly.pdbx_seq_one_letter_code
_entity_poly.pdbx_strand_id
1 'polypeptide(L)'
;MEKNQSGSNYSISGKALKAAGGGIYEDSFQNKIEFSSDIEDDIEIHLVGSGNYVKLGKITSVNEYKIPEKMRKIWQVELAMLDTIDAICKKHNIHYFLLHGTLLGAVRHKGFIPWDDDLDIGMLRRDYDKFLEIAPQELSGPYFLQTMWTDRNCFFGGLTKLRNSETAGITERELGHACNLGIWIDILPVDYCTADEKRLAAKEHKIKRACRWLYAKVYGNELKRFDQLPLLVCKFMTLVSYFIPYEHLCKKLDRAMRLYTTPSKDVAVFTGAGKHRILNAADFETTAELEFEGRRIPVPAGYENYLFMTLGRDYMKFPPEEERKPKHTGIYDPEHSYREYLQKLTGMFKGSRGKKIILFGSGMMFEDYMKKWGSRYRPVFLVDNDENKWGRSRMGIEIREPDKILEIPEEKRHLIICSFYYKEIEKQLQEMGITEYRVYVQKLEWVVKAEGEAGL
;
A
#
# COMPACT_ATOMS: atom_id res chain seq x y z
N MET A 1 -7.59 32.83 55.31
CA MET A 1 -9.03 32.64 55.08
C MET A 1 -9.39 33.36 53.79
N GLU A 2 -9.89 32.57 52.86
CA GLU A 2 -9.94 32.82 51.42
C GLU A 2 -10.94 33.91 51.03
N LYS A 3 -10.56 34.67 49.99
CA LYS A 3 -11.47 35.36 49.10
C LYS A 3 -11.19 34.85 47.68
N ASN A 4 -12.25 34.30 47.07
CA ASN A 4 -12.53 34.03 45.66
C ASN A 4 -11.51 34.53 44.62
N GLN A 5 -11.18 33.66 43.65
CA GLN A 5 -11.41 33.95 42.22
C GLN A 5 -11.36 32.69 41.32
N SER A 6 -12.46 32.52 40.58
CA SER A 6 -12.73 31.82 39.30
C SER A 6 -11.67 30.94 38.60
N GLY A 7 -12.12 29.77 38.11
CA GLY A 7 -11.43 28.96 37.09
C GLY A 7 -12.38 28.08 36.25
N SER A 8 -13.07 28.70 35.29
CA SER A 8 -13.66 28.18 34.02
C SER A 8 -14.32 26.79 33.92
N ASN A 9 -15.65 26.79 33.75
CA ASN A 9 -16.45 25.77 33.04
C ASN A 9 -16.26 25.90 31.51
N TYR A 10 -16.03 24.81 30.76
CA TYR A 10 -16.35 24.75 29.32
C TYR A 10 -16.75 23.33 28.85
N SER A 11 -17.57 23.30 27.79
CA SER A 11 -18.25 22.15 27.19
C SER A 11 -17.58 21.63 25.91
N ILE A 12 -17.78 20.35 25.61
CA ILE A 12 -17.30 19.68 24.40
C ILE A 12 -18.19 20.02 23.18
N SER A 13 -17.75 21.03 22.43
CA SER A 13 -17.66 21.10 20.97
C SER A 13 -17.22 22.54 20.62
N GLY A 14 -15.96 22.71 20.18
CA GLY A 14 -15.31 24.03 20.00
C GLY A 14 -14.58 24.52 21.26
N LYS A 15 -13.25 24.34 21.28
CA LYS A 15 -12.27 24.45 22.39
C LYS A 15 -12.51 25.51 23.50
N ALA A 16 -12.32 25.08 24.76
CA ALA A 16 -11.18 25.49 25.61
C ALA A 16 -10.96 24.47 26.76
N LEU A 17 -9.72 23.99 26.94
CA LEU A 17 -9.32 23.08 28.01
C LEU A 17 -8.36 23.82 28.97
N LYS A 18 -8.62 23.69 30.28
CA LYS A 18 -7.65 23.93 31.35
C LYS A 18 -7.84 22.82 32.39
N ALA A 19 -6.96 21.83 32.37
CA ALA A 19 -6.68 20.96 33.50
C ALA A 19 -5.17 20.74 33.51
N ALA A 20 -4.56 20.87 34.69
CA ALA A 20 -3.15 20.60 34.92
C ALA A 20 -3.05 19.20 35.54
N GLY A 21 -2.40 18.26 34.84
CA GLY A 21 -2.12 16.89 35.31
C GLY A 21 -2.97 15.79 34.66
N GLY A 22 -2.49 14.54 34.78
CA GLY A 22 -3.17 13.33 34.29
C GLY A 22 -4.48 13.01 35.03
N GLY A 23 -5.32 12.16 34.42
CA GLY A 23 -6.63 11.82 34.97
C GLY A 23 -7.29 10.60 34.34
N ILE A 24 -8.37 10.15 34.97
CA ILE A 24 -9.23 9.05 34.50
C ILE A 24 -10.60 9.64 34.17
N TYR A 25 -11.04 9.50 32.92
CA TYR A 25 -12.41 9.82 32.52
C TYR A 25 -13.20 8.53 32.37
N GLU A 26 -14.35 8.45 33.03
CA GLU A 26 -15.30 7.34 32.93
C GLU A 26 -16.64 7.90 32.44
N ASP A 27 -17.13 7.41 31.30
CA ASP A 27 -18.44 7.81 30.78
C ASP A 27 -19.58 6.90 31.26
N SER A 28 -20.81 7.28 30.92
CA SER A 28 -22.03 6.52 31.22
C SER A 28 -22.09 5.13 30.56
N PHE A 29 -21.13 4.78 29.71
CA PHE A 29 -21.02 3.49 29.02
C PHE A 29 -19.82 2.66 29.55
N GLN A 30 -19.23 3.04 30.69
CA GLN A 30 -18.09 2.37 31.34
C GLN A 30 -16.79 2.40 30.52
N ASN A 31 -16.65 3.34 29.57
CA ASN A 31 -15.37 3.54 28.89
C ASN A 31 -14.42 4.31 29.82
N LYS A 32 -13.20 3.80 30.02
CA LYS A 32 -12.15 4.47 30.80
C LYS A 32 -11.08 5.05 29.87
N ILE A 33 -10.79 6.33 30.03
CA ILE A 33 -9.70 7.03 29.35
C ILE A 33 -8.70 7.46 30.42
N GLU A 34 -7.51 6.90 30.38
CA GLU A 34 -6.37 7.34 31.20
C GLU A 34 -5.42 8.17 30.33
N PHE A 35 -5.00 9.33 30.83
CA PHE A 35 -4.04 10.19 30.15
C PHE A 35 -2.90 10.61 31.09
N SER A 36 -1.68 10.61 30.55
CA SER A 36 -0.43 10.73 31.30
C SER A 36 0.04 12.17 31.55
N SER A 37 -0.38 13.17 30.75
CA SER A 37 0.03 14.57 30.90
C SER A 37 -0.86 15.58 30.14
N ASP A 38 -0.56 16.87 30.26
CA ASP A 38 -1.28 17.99 29.62
C ASP A 38 -1.25 17.91 28.08
N ILE A 39 -2.31 18.42 27.44
CA ILE A 39 -2.66 18.19 26.02
C ILE A 39 -1.83 19.06 25.07
N GLU A 40 -0.50 18.98 25.08
CA GLU A 40 0.28 19.62 23.99
C GLU A 40 1.28 18.74 23.25
N ASP A 41 2.00 17.76 23.81
CA ASP A 41 2.77 16.81 23.00
C ASP A 41 3.03 15.53 23.79
N ASP A 42 2.80 14.36 23.16
CA ASP A 42 2.98 13.01 23.72
C ASP A 42 1.93 12.50 24.74
N ILE A 43 0.68 12.32 24.29
CA ILE A 43 -0.33 11.54 25.02
C ILE A 43 -0.22 10.06 24.65
N GLU A 44 0.04 9.20 25.64
CA GLU A 44 -0.34 7.78 25.59
C GLU A 44 -1.78 7.63 26.08
N ILE A 45 -2.65 7.08 25.23
CA ILE A 45 -4.06 6.83 25.57
C ILE A 45 -4.25 5.32 25.74
N HIS A 46 -4.65 4.89 26.93
CA HIS A 46 -5.05 3.52 27.18
C HIS A 46 -6.57 3.41 27.20
N LEU A 47 -7.13 2.56 26.34
CA LEU A 47 -8.57 2.32 26.22
C LEU A 47 -8.93 0.94 26.74
N VAL A 48 -9.86 0.88 27.71
CA VAL A 48 -10.47 -0.36 28.21
C VAL A 48 -11.99 -0.18 28.23
N GLY A 49 -12.75 -1.00 27.48
CA GLY A 49 -14.21 -0.92 27.43
C GLY A 49 -14.87 -1.55 26.19
N SER A 50 -16.20 -1.46 26.11
CA SER A 50 -17.05 -2.04 25.05
C SER A 50 -17.19 -1.16 23.79
N GLY A 51 -16.45 -0.06 23.72
CA GLY A 51 -16.15 0.67 22.50
C GLY A 51 -17.14 1.79 22.15
N ASN A 52 -16.81 3.02 22.56
CA ASN A 52 -17.14 4.25 21.82
C ASN A 52 -16.14 5.38 22.16
N TYR A 53 -15.64 6.06 21.13
CA TYR A 53 -14.45 6.93 21.12
C TYR A 53 -14.68 8.38 21.57
N VAL A 54 -13.68 8.99 22.24
CA VAL A 54 -13.49 10.45 22.40
C VAL A 54 -12.09 10.84 21.90
N LYS A 55 -12.02 11.89 21.07
CA LYS A 55 -10.83 12.36 20.32
C LYS A 55 -9.94 13.29 21.15
N LEU A 56 -8.78 12.80 21.62
CA LEU A 56 -7.66 13.63 22.10
C LEU A 56 -6.31 12.91 21.89
N GLY A 57 -5.69 13.00 20.70
CA GLY A 57 -4.32 12.51 20.45
C GLY A 57 -4.21 11.44 19.36
N LYS A 58 -3.01 11.22 18.81
CA LYS A 58 -2.72 10.17 17.82
C LYS A 58 -3.06 8.81 18.45
N ILE A 59 -4.05 8.10 17.91
CA ILE A 59 -4.38 6.74 18.37
C ILE A 59 -3.12 5.87 18.25
N THR A 60 -2.59 5.39 19.38
CA THR A 60 -1.38 4.55 19.44
C THR A 60 -1.72 3.08 19.70
N SER A 61 -2.92 2.79 20.17
CA SER A 61 -3.43 1.43 20.40
C SER A 61 -4.96 1.37 20.34
N VAL A 62 -5.49 0.17 20.06
CA VAL A 62 -6.91 -0.16 20.22
C VAL A 62 -7.00 -1.50 20.93
N ASN A 63 -7.60 -1.50 22.13
CA ASN A 63 -7.47 -2.57 23.11
C ASN A 63 -5.98 -2.86 23.39
N GLU A 64 -5.54 -4.09 23.16
CA GLU A 64 -4.14 -4.52 23.31
C GLU A 64 -3.33 -4.39 22.01
N TYR A 65 -3.96 -4.05 20.88
CA TYR A 65 -3.25 -3.92 19.61
C TYR A 65 -2.52 -2.58 19.57
N LYS A 66 -1.19 -2.61 19.63
CA LYS A 66 -0.33 -1.44 19.42
C LYS A 66 -0.24 -1.13 17.93
N ILE A 67 -0.64 0.07 17.54
CA ILE A 67 -0.55 0.53 16.15
C ILE A 67 0.89 1.02 15.91
N PRO A 68 1.63 0.41 14.98
CA PRO A 68 2.99 0.84 14.68
C PRO A 68 3.03 2.31 14.22
N GLU A 69 4.08 3.05 14.60
CA GLU A 69 4.26 4.45 14.15
C GLU A 69 4.23 4.56 12.63
N LYS A 70 4.92 3.63 11.95
CA LYS A 70 4.92 3.52 10.49
C LYS A 70 3.52 3.41 9.90
N MET A 71 2.63 2.62 10.50
CA MET A 71 1.23 2.48 10.06
C MET A 71 0.48 3.81 10.19
N ARG A 72 0.64 4.52 11.30
CA ARG A 72 0.02 5.84 11.49
C ARG A 72 0.49 6.85 10.45
N LYS A 73 1.78 6.84 10.11
CA LYS A 73 2.32 7.71 9.05
C LYS A 73 1.75 7.37 7.67
N ILE A 74 1.57 6.08 7.35
CA ILE A 74 0.88 5.64 6.12
C ILE A 74 -0.54 6.19 6.06
N TRP A 75 -1.31 6.04 7.15
CA TRP A 75 -2.67 6.59 7.22
C TRP A 75 -2.71 8.11 7.02
N GLN A 76 -1.70 8.87 7.51
CA GLN A 76 -1.65 10.31 7.25
C GLN A 76 -1.46 10.63 5.76
N VAL A 77 -0.66 9.84 5.04
CA VAL A 77 -0.50 9.98 3.59
C VAL A 77 -1.84 9.72 2.90
N GLU A 78 -2.53 8.63 3.25
CA GLU A 78 -3.82 8.27 2.68
C GLU A 78 -4.91 9.31 3.01
N LEU A 79 -4.96 9.82 4.23
CA LEU A 79 -5.92 10.86 4.61
C LEU A 79 -5.71 12.16 3.84
N ALA A 80 -4.47 12.58 3.61
CA ALA A 80 -4.17 13.75 2.77
C ALA A 80 -4.60 13.53 1.31
N MET A 81 -4.43 12.31 0.79
CA MET A 81 -4.92 11.93 -0.53
C MET A 81 -6.46 11.90 -0.59
N LEU A 82 -7.13 11.43 0.46
CA LEU A 82 -8.59 11.42 0.58
C LEU A 82 -9.13 12.86 0.61
N ASP A 83 -8.51 13.76 1.37
CA ASP A 83 -8.88 15.19 1.42
C ASP A 83 -8.78 15.83 0.02
N THR A 84 -7.76 15.44 -0.75
CA THR A 84 -7.60 15.89 -2.14
C THR A 84 -8.72 15.37 -3.04
N ILE A 85 -9.07 14.08 -2.94
CA ILE A 85 -10.17 13.49 -3.69
C ILE A 85 -11.49 14.16 -3.32
N ASP A 86 -11.77 14.33 -2.03
CA ASP A 86 -12.99 14.95 -1.53
C ASP A 86 -13.16 16.38 -2.05
N ALA A 87 -12.10 17.19 -2.02
CA ALA A 87 -12.10 18.55 -2.55
C ALA A 87 -12.42 18.59 -4.05
N ILE A 88 -11.79 17.73 -4.86
CA ILE A 88 -12.07 17.59 -6.29
C ILE A 88 -13.52 17.17 -6.52
N CYS A 89 -13.99 16.17 -5.77
CA CYS A 89 -15.34 15.62 -5.91
C CYS A 89 -16.41 16.66 -5.57
N LYS A 90 -16.24 17.41 -4.48
CA LYS A 90 -17.13 18.50 -4.08
C LYS A 90 -17.16 19.63 -5.11
N LYS A 91 -15.99 20.06 -5.59
CA LYS A 91 -15.88 21.12 -6.62
C LYS A 91 -16.63 20.77 -7.90
N HIS A 92 -16.57 19.50 -8.30
CA HIS A 92 -17.10 19.05 -9.58
C HIS A 92 -18.43 18.30 -9.49
N ASN A 93 -19.05 18.22 -8.31
CA ASN A 93 -20.26 17.45 -8.06
C ASN A 93 -20.12 16.00 -8.57
N ILE A 94 -19.12 15.30 -8.04
CA ILE A 94 -18.84 13.88 -8.25
C ILE A 94 -19.13 13.17 -6.93
N HIS A 95 -19.92 12.11 -6.98
CA HIS A 95 -20.28 11.35 -5.79
C HIS A 95 -19.34 10.15 -5.63
N TYR A 96 -18.68 10.08 -4.48
CA TYR A 96 -17.89 8.94 -4.04
C TYR A 96 -18.36 8.49 -2.66
N PHE A 97 -17.93 7.32 -2.23
CA PHE A 97 -18.23 6.79 -0.90
C PHE A 97 -17.13 5.83 -0.43
N LEU A 98 -16.95 5.68 0.88
CA LEU A 98 -16.05 4.64 1.42
C LEU A 98 -16.56 3.24 1.07
N LEU A 99 -15.64 2.31 0.81
CA LEU A 99 -15.95 0.90 0.55
C LEU A 99 -15.12 -0.04 1.43
N HIS A 100 -15.46 -1.34 1.38
CA HIS A 100 -14.66 -2.43 1.93
C HIS A 100 -14.21 -2.22 3.39
N GLY A 101 -12.92 -2.43 3.67
CA GLY A 101 -12.35 -2.32 5.02
C GLY A 101 -12.46 -0.91 5.59
N THR A 102 -12.29 0.11 4.74
CA THR A 102 -12.41 1.51 5.12
C THR A 102 -13.82 1.87 5.59
N LEU A 103 -14.86 1.40 4.90
CA LEU A 103 -16.25 1.58 5.34
C LEU A 103 -16.52 0.87 6.67
N LEU A 104 -16.03 -0.36 6.84
CA LEU A 104 -16.14 -1.05 8.12
C LEU A 104 -15.40 -0.29 9.23
N GLY A 105 -14.24 0.30 8.92
CA GLY A 105 -13.51 1.19 9.81
C GLY A 105 -14.35 2.38 10.27
N ALA A 106 -14.97 3.11 9.34
CA ALA A 106 -15.86 4.23 9.67
C ALA A 106 -17.02 3.80 10.59
N VAL A 107 -17.66 2.67 10.29
CA VAL A 107 -18.81 2.18 11.08
C VAL A 107 -18.40 1.68 12.46
N ARG A 108 -17.28 0.93 12.54
CA ARG A 108 -16.90 0.19 13.75
C ARG A 108 -15.91 0.94 14.64
N HIS A 109 -15.01 1.72 14.05
CA HIS A 109 -13.92 2.42 14.74
C HIS A 109 -13.98 3.94 14.60
N LYS A 110 -14.87 4.48 13.75
CA LYS A 110 -14.88 5.92 13.37
C LYS A 110 -13.56 6.38 12.75
N GLY A 111 -12.83 5.46 12.13
CA GLY A 111 -11.47 5.63 11.65
C GLY A 111 -10.93 4.35 11.01
N PHE A 112 -9.63 4.23 10.84
CA PHE A 112 -9.04 3.01 10.29
C PHE A 112 -9.30 1.80 11.20
N ILE A 113 -9.39 0.62 10.60
CA ILE A 113 -9.23 -0.61 11.36
C ILE A 113 -7.75 -0.68 11.78
N PRO A 114 -7.42 -0.96 13.06
CA PRO A 114 -6.06 -0.74 13.58
C PRO A 114 -4.92 -1.46 12.87
N TRP A 115 -5.23 -2.59 12.23
CA TRP A 115 -4.30 -3.44 11.49
C TRP A 115 -4.46 -3.36 9.97
N ASP A 116 -5.26 -2.42 9.47
CA ASP A 116 -5.50 -2.24 8.03
C ASP A 116 -4.50 -1.26 7.42
N ASP A 117 -4.07 -1.56 6.19
CA ASP A 117 -2.96 -0.88 5.53
C ASP A 117 -3.33 -0.17 4.23
N ASP A 118 -4.63 -0.09 3.94
CA ASP A 118 -5.18 0.50 2.72
C ASP A 118 -6.45 1.34 2.95
N LEU A 119 -6.74 2.19 1.95
CA LEU A 119 -7.96 2.99 1.87
C LEU A 119 -8.69 2.74 0.54
N ASP A 120 -9.94 2.32 0.64
CA ASP A 120 -10.84 1.99 -0.48
C ASP A 120 -12.00 3.00 -0.59
N ILE A 121 -12.19 3.54 -1.79
CA ILE A 121 -13.39 4.31 -2.15
C ILE A 121 -14.08 3.74 -3.39
N GLY A 122 -15.39 3.91 -3.45
CA GLY A 122 -16.23 3.56 -4.59
C GLY A 122 -16.86 4.78 -5.24
N MET A 123 -17.15 4.64 -6.52
CA MET A 123 -17.93 5.59 -7.31
C MET A 123 -18.85 4.81 -8.25
N LEU A 124 -20.10 5.26 -8.43
CA LEU A 124 -20.93 4.75 -9.53
C LEU A 124 -20.25 5.06 -10.87
N ARG A 125 -20.41 4.18 -11.87
CA ARG A 125 -19.73 4.30 -13.18
C ARG A 125 -19.72 5.71 -13.78
N ARG A 126 -20.85 6.41 -13.73
CA ARG A 126 -20.98 7.78 -14.25
C ARG A 126 -20.03 8.75 -13.55
N ASP A 127 -20.02 8.73 -12.22
CA ASP A 127 -19.17 9.58 -11.38
C ASP A 127 -17.70 9.15 -11.49
N TYR A 128 -17.42 7.85 -11.56
CA TYR A 128 -16.10 7.30 -11.82
C TYR A 128 -15.51 7.79 -13.16
N ASP A 129 -16.27 7.69 -14.26
CA ASP A 129 -15.81 8.12 -15.58
C ASP A 129 -15.57 9.65 -15.60
N LYS A 130 -16.45 10.42 -14.97
CA LYS A 130 -16.30 11.87 -14.80
C LYS A 130 -15.07 12.22 -13.97
N PHE A 131 -14.79 11.47 -12.91
CA PHE A 131 -13.58 11.64 -12.09
C PHE A 131 -12.31 11.35 -12.89
N LEU A 132 -12.28 10.27 -13.69
CA LEU A 132 -11.12 9.97 -14.54
C LEU A 132 -10.86 11.05 -15.59
N GLU A 133 -11.91 11.74 -16.06
CA GLU A 133 -11.77 12.86 -16.98
C GLU A 133 -11.21 14.10 -16.29
N ILE A 134 -11.69 14.43 -15.08
CA ILE A 134 -11.45 15.70 -14.37
C ILE A 134 -10.21 15.69 -13.46
N ALA A 135 -9.94 14.57 -12.80
CA ALA A 135 -8.86 14.47 -11.82
C ALA A 135 -7.48 14.79 -12.43
N PRO A 136 -7.14 14.37 -13.67
CA PRO A 136 -5.84 14.72 -14.26
C PRO A 136 -5.59 16.22 -14.45
N GLN A 137 -6.62 17.07 -14.56
CA GLN A 137 -6.43 18.53 -14.66
C GLN A 137 -6.43 19.24 -13.30
N GLU A 138 -7.00 18.62 -12.27
CA GLU A 138 -7.10 19.17 -10.91
C GLU A 138 -5.96 18.71 -9.99
N LEU A 139 -5.45 17.49 -10.21
CA LEU A 139 -4.39 16.92 -9.40
C LEU A 139 -3.07 17.67 -9.64
N SER A 140 -2.50 18.20 -8.56
CA SER A 140 -1.12 18.68 -8.52
C SER A 140 -0.20 17.62 -7.92
N GLY A 141 1.10 17.74 -8.22
CA GLY A 141 2.13 16.92 -7.56
C GLY A 141 1.99 16.98 -6.03
N PRO A 142 2.22 15.87 -5.32
CA PRO A 142 2.89 14.65 -5.78
C PRO A 142 1.97 13.55 -6.35
N TYR A 143 0.69 13.86 -6.58
CA TYR A 143 -0.31 12.84 -6.88
C TYR A 143 -0.30 12.35 -8.33
N PHE A 144 -0.48 11.04 -8.51
CA PHE A 144 -0.55 10.38 -9.82
C PHE A 144 -1.76 9.46 -9.92
N LEU A 145 -2.63 9.72 -10.90
CA LEU A 145 -3.80 8.88 -11.17
C LEU A 145 -3.38 7.67 -12.03
N GLN A 146 -3.19 6.53 -11.38
CA GLN A 146 -2.75 5.29 -11.98
C GLN A 146 -3.94 4.47 -12.47
N THR A 147 -4.00 4.25 -13.78
CA THR A 147 -5.01 3.44 -14.48
C THR A 147 -4.31 2.51 -15.47
N MET A 148 -5.05 1.56 -16.06
CA MET A 148 -4.55 0.76 -17.19
C MET A 148 -4.24 1.57 -18.46
N TRP A 149 -4.48 2.89 -18.47
CA TRP A 149 -4.17 3.77 -19.60
C TRP A 149 -2.98 4.68 -19.32
N THR A 150 -2.78 5.07 -18.06
CA THR A 150 -1.72 6.00 -17.64
C THR A 150 -0.43 5.29 -17.24
N ASP A 151 -0.49 4.01 -16.86
CA ASP A 151 0.67 3.25 -16.42
C ASP A 151 0.66 1.80 -16.92
N ARG A 152 1.35 1.56 -18.04
CA ARG A 152 1.30 0.27 -18.77
C ARG A 152 2.11 -0.86 -18.13
N ASN A 153 2.97 -0.53 -17.16
CA ASN A 153 3.97 -1.46 -16.63
C ASN A 153 3.46 -2.22 -15.38
N CYS A 154 2.27 -1.86 -14.90
CA CYS A 154 1.55 -2.56 -13.83
C CYS A 154 0.07 -2.70 -14.22
N PHE A 155 -0.61 -3.71 -13.70
CA PHE A 155 -2.02 -3.93 -13.99
C PHE A 155 -2.78 -4.54 -12.82
N PHE A 156 -3.80 -3.83 -12.33
CA PHE A 156 -4.56 -4.15 -11.12
C PHE A 156 -5.98 -4.64 -11.43
N GLY A 157 -6.16 -5.39 -12.52
CA GLY A 157 -7.48 -5.95 -12.85
C GLY A 157 -8.51 -4.90 -13.28
N GLY A 158 -8.09 -3.72 -13.73
CA GLY A 158 -9.00 -2.63 -14.13
C GLY A 158 -9.38 -1.66 -13.01
N LEU A 159 -8.84 -1.85 -11.80
CA LEU A 159 -8.89 -0.89 -10.70
C LEU A 159 -8.10 0.38 -11.03
N THR A 160 -8.52 1.52 -10.47
CA THR A 160 -7.75 2.78 -10.46
C THR A 160 -7.14 3.01 -9.09
N LYS A 161 -5.92 3.51 -9.06
CA LYS A 161 -5.22 3.91 -7.84
C LYS A 161 -4.87 5.39 -7.94
N LEU A 162 -5.19 6.19 -6.93
CA LEU A 162 -4.48 7.45 -6.73
C LEU A 162 -3.19 7.14 -5.99
N ARG A 163 -2.05 7.64 -6.42
CA ARG A 163 -0.72 7.37 -5.82
C ARG A 163 -0.08 8.66 -5.32
N ASN A 164 0.63 8.62 -4.20
CA ASN A 164 1.58 9.67 -3.81
C ASN A 164 3.00 9.29 -4.26
N SER A 165 3.51 9.98 -5.29
CA SER A 165 4.79 9.64 -5.93
C SER A 165 6.04 9.87 -5.07
N GLU A 166 5.91 10.59 -3.95
CA GLU A 166 7.01 10.87 -3.01
C GLU A 166 7.04 9.91 -1.83
N THR A 167 6.27 8.81 -1.92
CA THR A 167 6.23 7.73 -0.92
C THR A 167 6.51 6.38 -1.57
N ALA A 168 6.63 5.32 -0.78
CA ALA A 168 6.73 3.95 -1.22
C ALA A 168 5.58 3.10 -0.67
N GLY A 169 4.90 2.40 -1.57
CA GLY A 169 3.89 1.37 -1.34
C GLY A 169 4.09 0.28 -2.38
N ILE A 170 5.18 -0.47 -2.24
CA ILE A 170 5.64 -1.46 -3.22
C ILE A 170 5.20 -2.85 -2.75
N THR A 171 4.13 -3.39 -3.34
CA THR A 171 3.71 -4.77 -3.03
C THR A 171 4.64 -5.79 -3.69
N GLU A 172 4.58 -7.04 -3.21
CA GLU A 172 5.33 -8.14 -3.84
C GLU A 172 5.09 -8.27 -5.34
N ARG A 173 3.85 -7.99 -5.75
CA ARG A 173 3.41 -8.05 -7.14
C ARG A 173 4.11 -7.03 -8.04
N GLU A 174 4.49 -5.89 -7.48
CA GLU A 174 4.91 -4.73 -8.26
C GLU A 174 6.43 -4.51 -8.20
N LEU A 175 7.14 -5.16 -7.26
CA LEU A 175 8.59 -5.01 -7.16
C LEU A 175 9.26 -5.40 -8.49
N GLY A 176 10.11 -4.51 -9.01
CA GLY A 176 10.82 -4.72 -10.27
C GLY A 176 10.08 -4.21 -11.51
N HIS A 177 8.83 -3.76 -11.35
CA HIS A 177 8.07 -3.13 -12.41
C HIS A 177 8.33 -1.62 -12.48
N ALA A 178 8.48 -1.12 -13.71
CA ALA A 178 8.72 0.30 -13.98
C ALA A 178 7.40 1.09 -14.02
N CYS A 179 6.65 1.06 -12.92
CA CYS A 179 5.38 1.75 -12.75
C CYS A 179 5.43 2.68 -11.52
N ASN A 180 4.40 3.48 -11.26
CA ASN A 180 4.29 4.24 -10.03
C ASN A 180 3.95 3.31 -8.85
N LEU A 181 4.76 3.36 -7.79
CA LEU A 181 4.68 2.47 -6.63
C LEU A 181 4.55 3.25 -5.31
N GLY A 182 3.95 4.45 -5.34
CA GLY A 182 3.64 5.21 -4.14
C GLY A 182 2.54 4.58 -3.28
N ILE A 183 2.39 5.04 -2.04
CA ILE A 183 1.21 4.74 -1.21
C ILE A 183 -0.05 5.17 -1.97
N TRP A 184 -1.16 4.43 -1.81
CA TRP A 184 -2.31 4.52 -2.70
C TRP A 184 -3.65 4.65 -1.99
N ILE A 185 -4.63 5.16 -2.73
CA ILE A 185 -6.07 4.96 -2.47
C ILE A 185 -6.64 4.19 -3.65
N ASP A 186 -7.43 3.16 -3.36
CA ASP A 186 -8.15 2.37 -4.36
C ASP A 186 -9.48 3.04 -4.73
N ILE A 187 -9.69 3.26 -6.02
CA ILE A 187 -10.89 3.88 -6.59
C ILE A 187 -11.60 2.85 -7.45
N LEU A 188 -12.70 2.32 -6.91
CA LEU A 188 -13.42 1.17 -7.44
C LEU A 188 -14.68 1.62 -8.20
N PRO A 189 -14.82 1.28 -9.49
CA PRO A 189 -16.06 1.53 -10.21
C PRO A 189 -17.14 0.52 -9.77
N VAL A 190 -18.27 1.06 -9.32
CA VAL A 190 -19.50 0.30 -9.05
C VAL A 190 -20.40 0.39 -10.27
N ASP A 191 -20.65 -0.75 -10.89
CA ASP A 191 -21.42 -0.88 -12.13
C ASP A 191 -22.74 -1.58 -11.87
N TYR A 192 -23.82 -1.12 -12.50
CA TYR A 192 -25.03 -1.93 -12.61
C TYR A 192 -24.73 -3.26 -13.33
N CYS A 193 -25.50 -4.28 -12.98
CA CYS A 193 -25.42 -5.58 -13.64
C CYS A 193 -26.78 -6.17 -13.95
N THR A 194 -26.77 -7.10 -14.90
CA THR A 194 -27.95 -7.83 -15.35
C THR A 194 -28.34 -8.94 -14.37
N ALA A 195 -29.63 -9.07 -14.09
CA ALA A 195 -30.19 -10.20 -13.33
C ALA A 195 -30.18 -11.53 -14.14
N ASP A 196 -30.01 -11.46 -15.47
CA ASP A 196 -29.78 -12.65 -16.30
C ASP A 196 -28.41 -13.26 -16.02
N GLU A 197 -28.43 -14.38 -15.29
CA GLU A 197 -27.24 -15.14 -14.88
C GLU A 197 -26.34 -15.56 -16.06
N LYS A 198 -26.93 -15.91 -17.23
CA LYS A 198 -26.15 -16.32 -18.40
C LYS A 198 -25.39 -15.14 -18.99
N ARG A 199 -26.03 -13.98 -19.05
CA ARG A 199 -25.38 -12.73 -19.50
C ARG A 199 -24.30 -12.28 -18.51
N LEU A 200 -24.57 -12.38 -17.22
CA LEU A 200 -23.60 -12.07 -16.17
C LEU A 200 -22.37 -13.00 -16.26
N ALA A 201 -22.57 -14.32 -16.33
CA ALA A 201 -21.47 -15.28 -16.50
C ALA A 201 -20.67 -15.03 -17.78
N ALA A 202 -21.34 -14.69 -18.89
CA ALA A 202 -20.67 -14.31 -20.14
C ALA A 202 -19.85 -13.02 -20.01
N LYS A 203 -20.32 -12.04 -19.23
CA LYS A 203 -19.57 -10.82 -18.88
C LYS A 203 -18.31 -11.18 -18.07
N GLU A 204 -18.45 -11.94 -16.98
CA GLU A 204 -17.33 -12.35 -16.14
C GLU A 204 -16.28 -13.15 -16.93
N HIS A 205 -16.70 -14.04 -17.82
CA HIS A 205 -15.79 -14.78 -18.70
C HIS A 205 -15.00 -13.85 -19.64
N LYS A 206 -15.62 -12.79 -20.15
CA LYS A 206 -14.93 -11.79 -20.99
C LYS A 206 -13.93 -10.98 -20.17
N ILE A 207 -14.30 -10.55 -18.97
CA ILE A 207 -13.41 -9.83 -18.03
C ILE A 207 -12.22 -10.72 -17.69
N LYS A 208 -12.45 -11.93 -17.18
CA LYS A 208 -11.41 -12.90 -16.83
C LYS A 208 -10.43 -13.15 -18.00
N ARG A 209 -10.95 -13.33 -19.21
CA ARG A 209 -10.12 -13.51 -20.41
C ARG A 209 -9.29 -12.26 -20.71
N ALA A 210 -9.86 -11.06 -20.65
CA ALA A 210 -9.14 -9.83 -20.92
C ALA A 210 -8.05 -9.57 -19.86
N CYS A 211 -8.39 -9.69 -18.58
CA CYS A 211 -7.45 -9.59 -17.45
C CYS A 211 -6.28 -10.56 -17.61
N ARG A 212 -6.55 -11.82 -17.97
CA ARG A 212 -5.51 -12.83 -18.17
C ARG A 212 -4.52 -12.46 -19.28
N TRP A 213 -5.01 -11.92 -20.40
CA TRP A 213 -4.13 -11.45 -21.48
C TRP A 213 -3.34 -10.20 -21.09
N LEU A 214 -3.93 -9.28 -20.32
CA LEU A 214 -3.20 -8.14 -19.74
C LEU A 214 -2.14 -8.61 -18.75
N TYR A 215 -2.44 -9.58 -17.89
CA TYR A 215 -1.45 -10.18 -17.00
C TYR A 215 -0.31 -10.83 -17.78
N ALA A 216 -0.60 -11.56 -18.86
CA ALA A 216 0.43 -12.13 -19.72
C ALA A 216 1.31 -11.04 -20.36
N LYS A 217 0.69 -9.94 -20.81
CA LYS A 217 1.38 -8.80 -21.44
C LYS A 217 2.29 -8.05 -20.48
N VAL A 218 1.81 -7.81 -19.24
CA VAL A 218 2.48 -6.95 -18.26
C VAL A 218 3.48 -7.72 -17.40
N TYR A 219 3.10 -8.91 -16.92
CA TYR A 219 3.88 -9.71 -15.98
C TYR A 219 4.64 -10.86 -16.64
N GLY A 220 4.32 -11.20 -17.89
CA GLY A 220 5.09 -12.14 -18.69
C GLY A 220 5.28 -13.51 -18.02
N ASN A 221 6.52 -13.86 -17.70
CA ASN A 221 6.86 -15.16 -17.08
C ASN A 221 6.29 -15.31 -15.66
N GLU A 222 5.90 -14.21 -15.03
CA GLU A 222 5.30 -14.17 -13.70
C GLU A 222 3.78 -14.41 -13.74
N LEU A 223 3.18 -14.61 -14.91
CA LEU A 223 1.74 -14.86 -15.07
C LEU A 223 1.21 -15.97 -14.15
N LYS A 224 2.02 -17.00 -13.86
CA LYS A 224 1.65 -18.11 -12.98
C LYS A 224 1.35 -17.66 -11.53
N ARG A 225 1.79 -16.47 -11.11
CA ARG A 225 1.44 -15.85 -9.82
C ARG A 225 -0.03 -15.41 -9.78
N PHE A 226 -0.64 -15.13 -10.95
CA PHE A 226 -1.98 -14.54 -11.06
C PHE A 226 -3.02 -15.52 -11.58
N ASP A 227 -2.63 -16.71 -12.02
CA ASP A 227 -3.54 -17.70 -12.57
C ASP A 227 -3.07 -19.13 -12.27
N GLN A 228 -4.02 -20.06 -12.24
CA GLN A 228 -3.78 -21.48 -11.99
C GLN A 228 -3.48 -22.26 -13.28
N LEU A 229 -3.01 -21.57 -14.32
CA LEU A 229 -2.74 -22.18 -15.62
C LEU A 229 -1.44 -23.02 -15.60
N PRO A 230 -1.39 -24.10 -16.42
CA PRO A 230 -0.15 -24.84 -16.64
C PRO A 230 0.96 -23.93 -17.17
N LEU A 231 2.21 -24.18 -16.75
CA LEU A 231 3.37 -23.33 -17.09
C LEU A 231 3.56 -23.16 -18.61
N LEU A 232 3.33 -24.21 -19.40
CA LEU A 232 3.42 -24.17 -20.87
C LEU A 232 2.37 -23.21 -21.47
N VAL A 233 1.15 -23.20 -20.92
CA VAL A 233 0.10 -22.27 -21.34
C VAL A 233 0.50 -20.85 -21.00
N CYS A 234 1.06 -20.60 -19.82
CA CYS A 234 1.55 -19.27 -19.46
C CYS A 234 2.64 -18.78 -20.42
N LYS A 235 3.64 -19.62 -20.72
CA LYS A 235 4.71 -19.28 -21.67
C LYS A 235 4.17 -18.96 -23.07
N PHE A 236 3.23 -19.78 -23.56
CA PHE A 236 2.57 -19.55 -24.84
C PHE A 236 1.78 -18.23 -24.86
N MET A 237 0.97 -17.98 -23.83
CA MET A 237 0.20 -16.74 -23.70
C MET A 237 1.12 -15.52 -23.63
N THR A 238 2.19 -15.59 -22.86
CA THR A 238 3.20 -14.52 -22.76
C THR A 238 3.81 -14.24 -24.13
N LEU A 239 4.25 -15.28 -24.87
CA LEU A 239 4.78 -15.12 -26.22
C LEU A 239 3.77 -14.46 -27.17
N VAL A 240 2.53 -14.93 -27.19
CA VAL A 240 1.48 -14.39 -28.06
C VAL A 240 1.09 -12.97 -27.66
N SER A 241 1.10 -12.65 -26.37
CA SER A 241 0.72 -11.33 -25.87
C SER A 241 1.62 -10.21 -26.42
N TYR A 242 2.89 -10.49 -26.72
CA TYR A 242 3.79 -9.51 -27.31
C TYR A 242 3.28 -8.96 -28.65
N PHE A 243 2.57 -9.77 -29.43
CA PHE A 243 2.00 -9.38 -30.73
C PHE A 243 0.65 -8.64 -30.63
N ILE A 244 0.03 -8.60 -29.45
CA ILE A 244 -1.25 -7.91 -29.25
C ILE A 244 -0.96 -6.50 -28.71
N PRO A 245 -1.43 -5.42 -29.37
CA PRO A 245 -1.29 -4.06 -28.83
C PRO A 245 -1.91 -3.95 -27.43
N TYR A 246 -1.21 -3.29 -26.51
CA TYR A 246 -1.64 -3.16 -25.11
C TYR A 246 -3.02 -2.47 -25.02
N GLU A 247 -3.19 -1.41 -25.80
CA GLU A 247 -4.41 -0.60 -25.87
C GLU A 247 -5.61 -1.42 -26.35
N HIS A 248 -5.39 -2.43 -27.21
CA HIS A 248 -6.45 -3.33 -27.64
C HIS A 248 -6.95 -4.19 -26.48
N LEU A 249 -6.04 -4.68 -25.63
CA LEU A 249 -6.39 -5.45 -24.45
C LEU A 249 -7.11 -4.59 -23.41
N CYS A 250 -6.66 -3.35 -23.19
CA CYS A 250 -7.35 -2.39 -22.31
C CYS A 250 -8.76 -2.09 -22.82
N LYS A 251 -8.94 -1.81 -24.13
CA LYS A 251 -10.27 -1.61 -24.75
C LYS A 251 -11.18 -2.84 -24.59
N LYS A 252 -10.61 -4.04 -24.69
CA LYS A 252 -11.37 -5.29 -24.52
C LYS A 252 -11.83 -5.47 -23.08
N LEU A 253 -10.99 -5.15 -22.10
CA LEU A 253 -11.37 -5.18 -20.68
C LEU A 253 -12.44 -4.14 -20.36
N ASP A 254 -12.21 -2.87 -20.74
CA ASP A 254 -13.16 -1.77 -20.51
C ASP A 254 -14.55 -2.08 -21.11
N ARG A 255 -14.59 -2.53 -22.36
CA ARG A 255 -15.84 -2.96 -23.01
C ARG A 255 -16.51 -4.10 -22.25
N ALA A 256 -15.74 -5.06 -21.75
CA ALA A 256 -16.29 -6.19 -21.00
C ALA A 256 -16.89 -5.75 -19.65
N MET A 257 -16.20 -4.88 -18.91
CA MET A 257 -16.69 -4.29 -17.66
C MET A 257 -17.98 -3.49 -17.89
N ARG A 258 -18.10 -2.79 -19.03
CA ARG A 258 -19.28 -1.99 -19.41
C ARG A 258 -20.45 -2.79 -19.98
N LEU A 259 -20.33 -4.11 -20.18
CA LEU A 259 -21.47 -4.92 -20.65
C LEU A 259 -22.59 -4.97 -19.62
N TYR A 260 -23.82 -4.81 -20.10
CA TYR A 260 -25.05 -4.97 -19.32
C TYR A 260 -25.09 -4.06 -18.06
N THR A 261 -24.66 -2.82 -18.21
CA THR A 261 -24.53 -1.80 -17.14
C THR A 261 -25.65 -0.76 -17.15
N THR A 262 -26.75 -1.04 -17.84
CA THR A 262 -27.96 -0.21 -17.74
C THR A 262 -28.51 -0.27 -16.31
N PRO A 263 -29.06 0.84 -15.76
CA PRO A 263 -29.64 0.86 -14.42
C PRO A 263 -30.55 -0.34 -14.14
N SER A 264 -30.30 -1.00 -13.00
CA SER A 264 -30.98 -2.21 -12.57
C SER A 264 -31.01 -2.26 -11.03
N LYS A 265 -31.61 -3.31 -10.47
CA LYS A 265 -31.64 -3.53 -9.01
C LYS A 265 -30.30 -3.98 -8.43
N ASP A 266 -29.37 -4.38 -9.28
CA ASP A 266 -28.14 -5.05 -8.89
C ASP A 266 -26.92 -4.26 -9.36
N VAL A 267 -25.90 -4.18 -8.52
CA VAL A 267 -24.59 -3.61 -8.86
C VAL A 267 -23.47 -4.55 -8.44
N ALA A 268 -22.29 -4.37 -9.03
CA ALA A 268 -21.08 -5.06 -8.61
C ALA A 268 -19.83 -4.23 -8.98
N VAL A 269 -18.73 -4.53 -8.29
CA VAL A 269 -17.40 -4.04 -8.66
C VAL A 269 -16.77 -5.07 -9.59
N PHE A 270 -16.59 -4.74 -10.87
CA PHE A 270 -16.07 -5.67 -11.91
C PHE A 270 -14.55 -5.58 -12.11
N THR A 271 -13.80 -5.42 -11.02
CA THR A 271 -12.32 -5.42 -11.05
C THR A 271 -11.77 -6.84 -10.80
N GLY A 272 -10.64 -7.15 -11.42
CA GLY A 272 -9.97 -8.44 -11.27
C GLY A 272 -10.48 -9.52 -12.25
N ALA A 273 -10.11 -10.78 -11.98
CA ALA A 273 -10.41 -11.92 -12.85
C ALA A 273 -11.26 -13.01 -12.15
N GLY A 274 -11.78 -12.68 -10.96
CA GLY A 274 -12.57 -13.56 -10.12
C GLY A 274 -14.07 -13.53 -10.43
N LYS A 275 -14.85 -14.17 -9.56
CA LYS A 275 -16.29 -13.94 -9.48
C LYS A 275 -16.54 -12.63 -8.73
N HIS A 276 -17.56 -11.90 -9.14
CA HIS A 276 -17.90 -10.61 -8.54
C HIS A 276 -19.14 -10.76 -7.66
N ARG A 277 -19.13 -10.09 -6.52
CA ARG A 277 -20.27 -10.10 -5.61
C ARG A 277 -21.35 -9.18 -6.13
N ILE A 278 -22.56 -9.71 -6.24
CA ILE A 278 -23.75 -8.94 -6.60
C ILE A 278 -24.30 -8.29 -5.34
N LEU A 279 -24.55 -6.99 -5.43
CA LEU A 279 -24.96 -6.10 -4.35
C LEU A 279 -26.24 -5.36 -4.74
N ASN A 280 -26.96 -4.81 -3.76
CA ASN A 280 -28.18 -4.06 -4.02
C ASN A 280 -27.83 -2.66 -4.53
N ALA A 281 -28.37 -2.28 -5.69
CA ALA A 281 -28.15 -0.96 -6.28
C ALA A 281 -28.65 0.19 -5.39
N ALA A 282 -29.78 -0.02 -4.69
CA ALA A 282 -30.40 0.99 -3.84
C ALA A 282 -29.48 1.46 -2.71
N ASP A 283 -28.55 0.60 -2.25
CA ASP A 283 -27.59 0.95 -1.21
C ASP A 283 -26.64 2.08 -1.63
N PHE A 284 -26.46 2.27 -2.95
CA PHE A 284 -25.49 3.20 -3.56
C PHE A 284 -26.13 4.38 -4.29
N GLU A 285 -27.47 4.45 -4.38
CA GLU A 285 -28.16 5.54 -5.10
C GLU A 285 -27.93 6.91 -4.48
N THR A 286 -27.72 6.94 -3.16
CA THR A 286 -27.41 8.13 -2.38
C THR A 286 -26.33 7.82 -1.34
N THR A 287 -25.85 8.85 -0.66
CA THR A 287 -24.85 8.72 0.41
C THR A 287 -25.42 9.15 1.75
N ALA A 288 -24.90 8.53 2.82
CA ALA A 288 -24.96 9.05 4.18
C ALA A 288 -23.56 9.59 4.57
N GLU A 289 -23.47 10.35 5.66
CA GLU A 289 -22.21 10.90 6.15
C GLU A 289 -21.83 10.24 7.47
N LEU A 290 -20.67 9.60 7.55
CA LEU A 290 -20.14 9.01 8.79
C LEU A 290 -18.84 9.71 9.22
N GLU A 291 -18.48 9.51 10.48
CA GLU A 291 -17.18 9.95 11.01
C GLU A 291 -16.08 8.96 10.59
N PHE A 292 -14.98 9.48 10.04
CA PHE A 292 -13.78 8.71 9.73
C PHE A 292 -12.55 9.57 9.97
N GLU A 293 -11.72 9.23 10.96
CA GLU A 293 -10.49 9.97 11.31
C GLU A 293 -10.77 11.47 11.57
N GLY A 294 -11.90 11.75 12.22
CA GLY A 294 -12.36 13.10 12.52
C GLY A 294 -12.87 13.91 11.33
N ARG A 295 -13.07 13.29 10.16
CA ARG A 295 -13.72 13.87 8.99
C ARG A 295 -15.16 13.36 8.89
N ARG A 296 -16.02 14.14 8.22
CA ARG A 296 -17.32 13.67 7.75
C ARG A 296 -17.15 13.28 6.28
N ILE A 297 -17.27 11.99 6.02
CA ILE A 297 -17.00 11.40 4.71
C ILE A 297 -18.24 10.65 4.24
N PRO A 298 -18.58 10.73 2.93
CA PRO A 298 -19.69 10.00 2.38
C PRO A 298 -19.48 8.48 2.43
N VAL A 299 -20.54 7.76 2.74
CA VAL A 299 -20.67 6.29 2.69
C VAL A 299 -21.94 5.93 1.92
N PRO A 300 -22.10 4.69 1.41
CA PRO A 300 -23.35 4.27 0.79
C PRO A 300 -24.51 4.43 1.78
N ALA A 301 -25.66 4.96 1.36
CA ALA A 301 -26.81 5.11 2.26
C ALA A 301 -27.26 3.77 2.87
N GLY A 302 -27.11 2.67 2.12
CA GLY A 302 -27.36 1.30 2.57
C GLY A 302 -26.13 0.58 3.16
N TYR A 303 -25.17 1.31 3.76
CA TYR A 303 -23.89 0.72 4.21
C TYR A 303 -24.05 -0.51 5.12
N GLU A 304 -25.08 -0.57 5.97
CA GLU A 304 -25.32 -1.73 6.85
C GLU A 304 -25.65 -2.99 6.05
N ASN A 305 -26.48 -2.86 5.02
CA ASN A 305 -26.82 -3.98 4.14
C ASN A 305 -25.61 -4.39 3.30
N TYR A 306 -24.85 -3.43 2.78
CA TYR A 306 -23.59 -3.71 2.08
C TYR A 306 -22.60 -4.50 2.96
N LEU A 307 -22.36 -4.06 4.20
CA LEU A 307 -21.46 -4.74 5.15
C LEU A 307 -21.98 -6.14 5.50
N PHE A 308 -23.29 -6.28 5.74
CA PHE A 308 -23.93 -7.58 5.93
C PHE A 308 -23.73 -8.52 4.73
N MET A 309 -23.98 -8.02 3.51
CA MET A 309 -23.84 -8.81 2.28
C MET A 309 -22.40 -9.20 2.00
N THR A 310 -21.41 -8.41 2.42
CA THR A 310 -19.99 -8.65 2.15
C THR A 310 -19.31 -9.49 3.22
N LEU A 311 -19.62 -9.24 4.49
CA LEU A 311 -18.90 -9.77 5.66
C LEU A 311 -19.76 -10.65 6.58
N GLY A 312 -21.08 -10.70 6.36
CA GLY A 312 -22.02 -11.50 7.16
C GLY A 312 -22.52 -10.78 8.42
N ARG A 313 -23.39 -11.45 9.20
CA ARG A 313 -24.09 -10.85 10.36
C ARG A 313 -23.17 -10.30 11.45
N ASP A 314 -22.01 -10.92 11.63
CA ASP A 314 -21.10 -10.62 12.73
C ASP A 314 -20.00 -9.62 12.36
N TYR A 315 -20.17 -8.80 11.32
CA TYR A 315 -19.12 -7.87 10.85
C TYR A 315 -18.66 -6.86 11.92
N MET A 316 -19.49 -6.60 12.94
CA MET A 316 -19.13 -5.74 14.08
C MET A 316 -18.19 -6.42 15.08
N LYS A 317 -18.11 -7.76 15.09
CA LYS A 317 -17.14 -8.48 15.92
C LYS A 317 -15.76 -8.36 15.32
N PHE A 318 -14.74 -8.28 16.18
CA PHE A 318 -13.36 -8.33 15.73
C PHE A 318 -12.99 -9.75 15.30
N PRO A 319 -12.15 -9.88 14.26
CA PRO A 319 -11.57 -11.17 13.93
C PRO A 319 -10.66 -11.66 15.07
N PRO A 320 -10.33 -12.96 15.09
CA PRO A 320 -9.30 -13.53 15.96
C PRO A 320 -7.98 -12.76 15.85
N GLU A 321 -7.18 -12.75 16.92
CA GLU A 321 -5.96 -11.94 17.00
C GLU A 321 -4.92 -12.31 15.93
N GLU A 322 -4.82 -13.59 15.61
CA GLU A 322 -3.96 -14.14 14.56
C GLU A 322 -4.31 -13.64 13.13
N GLU A 323 -5.52 -13.12 12.95
CA GLU A 323 -5.99 -12.52 11.70
C GLU A 323 -5.85 -10.99 11.68
N ARG A 324 -5.49 -10.35 12.81
CA ARG A 324 -5.32 -8.89 12.94
C ARG A 324 -3.95 -8.43 12.42
N LYS A 325 -3.76 -8.58 11.12
CA LYS A 325 -2.54 -8.19 10.40
C LYS A 325 -2.88 -7.41 9.14
N PRO A 326 -1.94 -6.59 8.64
CA PRO A 326 -2.06 -5.94 7.33
C PRO A 326 -2.46 -6.92 6.23
N LYS A 327 -3.33 -6.47 5.32
CA LYS A 327 -3.79 -7.30 4.21
C LYS A 327 -2.69 -7.50 3.19
N HIS A 328 -1.84 -6.48 2.99
CA HIS A 328 -0.77 -6.54 2.00
C HIS A 328 0.60 -6.77 2.63
N THR A 329 1.46 -7.39 1.84
CA THR A 329 2.88 -7.57 2.13
C THR A 329 3.69 -6.79 1.12
N GLY A 330 4.58 -5.92 1.60
CA GLY A 330 5.33 -5.02 0.75
C GLY A 330 6.27 -4.10 1.51
N ILE A 331 6.95 -3.25 0.75
CA ILE A 331 7.74 -2.14 1.29
C ILE A 331 6.82 -0.94 1.36
N TYR A 332 6.58 -0.46 2.56
CA TYR A 332 5.93 0.81 2.79
C TYR A 332 6.92 1.80 3.37
N ASP A 333 6.95 3.02 2.83
CA ASP A 333 7.72 4.12 3.38
C ASP A 333 6.96 5.42 3.11
N PRO A 334 6.36 6.04 4.14
CA PRO A 334 5.62 7.29 3.97
C PRO A 334 6.54 8.53 3.85
N GLU A 335 7.85 8.37 4.04
CA GLU A 335 8.82 9.46 4.11
C GLU A 335 9.78 9.46 2.91
N HIS A 336 9.95 8.33 2.23
CA HIS A 336 10.84 8.20 1.06
C HIS A 336 10.12 7.71 -0.20
N SER A 337 10.55 8.22 -1.35
CA SER A 337 9.97 7.85 -2.64
C SER A 337 10.34 6.42 -3.03
N TYR A 338 9.37 5.68 -3.60
CA TYR A 338 9.60 4.37 -4.21
C TYR A 338 10.74 4.33 -5.23
N ARG A 339 11.11 5.48 -5.81
CA ARG A 339 12.20 5.60 -6.78
C ARG A 339 13.55 5.25 -6.18
N GLU A 340 13.79 5.59 -4.92
CA GLU A 340 15.02 5.23 -4.19
C GLU A 340 15.15 3.72 -4.03
N TYR A 341 14.02 3.07 -3.71
CA TYR A 341 13.91 1.62 -3.65
C TYR A 341 14.14 0.96 -5.00
N LEU A 342 13.54 1.47 -6.08
CA LEU A 342 13.78 0.94 -7.42
C LEU A 342 15.25 1.09 -7.85
N GLN A 343 15.90 2.21 -7.52
CA GLN A 343 17.31 2.43 -7.82
C GLN A 343 18.20 1.37 -7.15
N LYS A 344 17.96 1.05 -5.88
CA LYS A 344 18.80 0.12 -5.11
C LYS A 344 18.44 -1.35 -5.32
N LEU A 345 17.16 -1.69 -5.44
CA LEU A 345 16.67 -3.08 -5.48
C LEU A 345 16.56 -3.66 -6.90
N THR A 346 16.57 -2.82 -7.93
CA THR A 346 16.42 -3.26 -9.32
C THR A 346 17.65 -2.93 -10.17
N GLY A 347 17.78 -3.63 -11.30
CA GLY A 347 18.88 -3.35 -12.23
C GLY A 347 20.27 -3.47 -11.57
N MET A 348 20.51 -4.55 -10.82
CA MET A 348 21.74 -4.78 -10.04
C MET A 348 23.04 -4.52 -10.83
N PHE A 349 23.06 -4.76 -12.14
CA PHE A 349 24.23 -4.51 -13.01
C PHE A 349 24.10 -3.30 -13.93
N LYS A 350 23.04 -2.50 -13.79
CA LYS A 350 22.85 -1.29 -14.59
C LYS A 350 23.98 -0.30 -14.25
N GLY A 351 24.74 0.10 -15.26
CA GLY A 351 25.89 1.01 -15.09
C GLY A 351 27.20 0.35 -14.64
N SER A 352 27.27 -0.98 -14.55
CA SER A 352 28.49 -1.68 -14.11
C SER A 352 29.57 -1.81 -15.19
N ARG A 353 29.26 -1.48 -16.46
CA ARG A 353 30.18 -1.67 -17.59
C ARG A 353 31.43 -0.81 -17.40
N GLY A 354 32.60 -1.47 -17.37
CA GLY A 354 33.89 -0.81 -17.18
C GLY A 354 34.24 -0.49 -15.72
N LYS A 355 33.33 -0.78 -14.77
CA LYS A 355 33.55 -0.58 -13.34
C LYS A 355 34.02 -1.88 -12.66
N LYS A 356 34.77 -1.74 -11.57
CA LYS A 356 35.16 -2.83 -10.68
C LYS A 356 34.00 -3.18 -9.76
N ILE A 357 33.58 -4.45 -9.77
CA ILE A 357 32.48 -4.93 -8.92
C ILE A 357 33.03 -5.27 -7.54
N ILE A 358 32.39 -4.74 -6.50
CA ILE A 358 32.70 -5.01 -5.10
C ILE A 358 31.44 -5.58 -4.46
N LEU A 359 31.56 -6.65 -3.68
CA LEU A 359 30.42 -7.20 -2.92
C LEU A 359 30.60 -6.93 -1.43
N PHE A 360 29.59 -6.35 -0.80
CA PHE A 360 29.52 -6.22 0.65
C PHE A 360 28.72 -7.38 1.24
N GLY A 361 29.39 -8.28 1.94
CA GLY A 361 28.85 -9.49 2.52
C GLY A 361 29.48 -10.72 1.88
N SER A 362 30.14 -11.54 2.72
CA SER A 362 30.83 -12.74 2.27
C SER A 362 30.05 -14.03 2.55
N GLY A 363 28.78 -13.97 2.96
CA GLY A 363 27.96 -15.09 3.43
C GLY A 363 27.36 -16.00 2.34
N MET A 364 26.27 -16.70 2.67
CA MET A 364 25.55 -17.59 1.72
C MET A 364 25.00 -16.84 0.50
N MET A 365 24.61 -15.56 0.66
CA MET A 365 24.14 -14.74 -0.44
C MET A 365 25.22 -14.48 -1.48
N PHE A 366 26.48 -14.33 -1.04
CA PHE A 366 27.62 -14.24 -1.95
C PHE A 366 27.80 -15.54 -2.75
N GLU A 367 27.64 -16.71 -2.14
CA GLU A 367 27.77 -17.99 -2.86
C GLU A 367 26.70 -18.14 -3.95
N ASP A 368 25.46 -17.77 -3.63
CA ASP A 368 24.36 -17.78 -4.60
C ASP A 368 24.57 -16.74 -5.72
N TYR A 369 25.07 -15.55 -5.38
CA TYR A 369 25.50 -14.55 -6.37
C TYR A 369 26.56 -15.15 -7.31
N MET A 370 27.60 -15.79 -6.76
CA MET A 370 28.69 -16.36 -7.55
C MET A 370 28.21 -17.49 -8.47
N LYS A 371 27.28 -18.33 -7.99
CA LYS A 371 26.68 -19.40 -8.78
C LYS A 371 25.90 -18.86 -10.00
N LYS A 372 25.20 -17.74 -9.84
CA LYS A 372 24.35 -17.15 -10.88
C LYS A 372 25.12 -16.21 -11.82
N TRP A 373 26.07 -15.44 -11.28
CA TRP A 373 26.64 -14.27 -11.96
C TRP A 373 28.16 -14.23 -11.95
N GLY A 374 28.84 -15.06 -11.15
CA GLY A 374 30.28 -14.97 -10.92
C GLY A 374 31.15 -15.23 -12.16
N SER A 375 30.62 -15.85 -13.21
CA SER A 375 31.34 -16.02 -14.49
C SER A 375 31.41 -14.74 -15.32
N ARG A 376 30.41 -13.87 -15.22
CA ARG A 376 30.30 -12.63 -16.00
C ARG A 376 30.59 -11.37 -15.18
N TYR A 377 30.26 -11.41 -13.89
CA TYR A 377 30.30 -10.28 -12.98
C TYR A 377 31.09 -10.64 -11.72
N ARG A 378 32.33 -11.14 -11.91
CA ARG A 378 33.20 -11.53 -10.80
C ARG A 378 33.66 -10.29 -10.03
N PRO A 379 33.50 -10.24 -8.70
CA PRO A 379 33.99 -9.10 -7.93
C PRO A 379 35.51 -9.11 -7.79
N VAL A 380 36.08 -7.93 -7.62
CA VAL A 380 37.53 -7.75 -7.40
C VAL A 380 37.94 -8.10 -5.97
N PHE A 381 37.06 -7.83 -4.99
CA PHE A 381 37.19 -8.28 -3.60
C PHE A 381 35.80 -8.27 -2.91
N LEU A 382 35.72 -8.92 -1.76
CA LEU A 382 34.58 -8.89 -0.85
C LEU A 382 34.87 -7.96 0.32
N VAL A 383 33.80 -7.41 0.89
CA VAL A 383 33.84 -6.61 2.11
C VAL A 383 32.98 -7.29 3.16
N ASP A 384 33.43 -7.33 4.41
CA ASP A 384 32.65 -7.88 5.52
C ASP A 384 33.00 -7.14 6.81
N ASN A 385 32.04 -6.96 7.72
CA ASN A 385 32.27 -6.29 9.00
C ASN A 385 32.94 -7.21 10.04
N ASP A 386 32.99 -8.52 9.80
CA ASP A 386 33.66 -9.47 10.69
C ASP A 386 35.17 -9.47 10.45
N GLU A 387 35.91 -8.85 11.37
CA GLU A 387 37.38 -8.74 11.34
C GLU A 387 38.08 -10.09 11.22
N ASN A 388 37.47 -11.17 11.76
CA ASN A 388 38.04 -12.51 11.70
C ASN A 388 38.11 -13.05 10.26
N LYS A 389 37.38 -12.45 9.32
CA LYS A 389 37.36 -12.85 7.91
C LYS A 389 38.37 -12.07 7.07
N TRP A 390 38.90 -10.96 7.54
CA TRP A 390 39.79 -10.11 6.75
C TRP A 390 41.09 -10.84 6.39
N GLY A 391 41.57 -10.63 5.16
CA GLY A 391 42.73 -11.32 4.58
C GLY A 391 42.47 -12.78 4.20
N ARG A 392 41.31 -13.36 4.58
CA ARG A 392 40.89 -14.68 4.09
C ARG A 392 40.32 -14.57 2.69
N SER A 393 40.14 -15.71 2.03
CA SER A 393 39.49 -15.81 0.73
C SER A 393 38.28 -16.73 0.77
N ARG A 394 37.20 -16.37 0.06
CA ARG A 394 36.04 -17.24 -0.18
C ARG A 394 35.79 -17.36 -1.68
N MET A 395 35.69 -18.59 -2.18
CA MET A 395 35.61 -18.89 -3.62
C MET A 395 36.72 -18.21 -4.47
N GLY A 396 37.92 -18.08 -3.88
CA GLY A 396 39.08 -17.45 -4.52
C GLY A 396 38.97 -15.94 -4.69
N ILE A 397 38.21 -15.26 -3.81
CA ILE A 397 38.10 -13.80 -3.75
C ILE A 397 38.44 -13.38 -2.32
N GLU A 398 39.35 -12.43 -2.16
CA GLU A 398 39.80 -11.91 -0.88
C GLU A 398 38.68 -11.12 -0.16
N ILE A 399 38.60 -11.27 1.16
CA ILE A 399 37.72 -10.51 2.04
C ILE A 399 38.52 -9.40 2.72
N ARG A 400 38.01 -8.17 2.64
CA ARG A 400 38.65 -6.95 3.14
C ARG A 400 37.74 -6.20 4.10
N GLU A 401 38.35 -5.30 4.85
CA GLU A 401 37.66 -4.32 5.70
C GLU A 401 36.88 -3.27 4.86
N PRO A 402 35.82 -2.66 5.42
CA PRO A 402 34.95 -1.71 4.71
C PRO A 402 35.65 -0.54 4.03
N ASP A 403 36.65 0.06 4.69
CA ASP A 403 37.35 1.25 4.18
C ASP A 403 38.03 1.01 2.82
N LYS A 404 38.33 -0.24 2.47
CA LYS A 404 38.89 -0.62 1.17
C LYS A 404 37.97 -0.32 -0.01
N ILE A 405 36.67 -0.08 0.22
CA ILE A 405 35.76 0.42 -0.82
C ILE A 405 36.21 1.79 -1.35
N LEU A 406 36.76 2.64 -0.49
CA LEU A 406 37.16 4.01 -0.82
C LEU A 406 38.46 4.08 -1.65
N GLU A 407 39.25 3.01 -1.66
CA GLU A 407 40.45 2.93 -2.50
C GLU A 407 40.13 2.88 -4.00
N ILE A 408 38.88 2.54 -4.36
CA ILE A 408 38.39 2.59 -5.74
C ILE A 408 37.56 3.86 -5.92
N PRO A 409 37.94 4.77 -6.84
CA PRO A 409 37.16 5.97 -7.15
C PRO A 409 35.71 5.67 -7.51
N GLU A 410 34.80 6.57 -7.14
CA GLU A 410 33.35 6.39 -7.28
C GLU A 410 32.93 6.04 -8.72
N GLU A 411 33.52 6.72 -9.71
CA GLU A 411 33.23 6.51 -11.13
C GLU A 411 33.70 5.13 -11.63
N LYS A 412 34.61 4.48 -10.90
CA LYS A 412 35.20 3.17 -11.24
C LYS A 412 34.68 2.03 -10.38
N ARG A 413 33.91 2.28 -9.32
CA ARG A 413 33.35 1.22 -8.45
C ARG A 413 31.88 0.93 -8.75
N HIS A 414 31.51 -0.34 -8.65
CA HIS A 414 30.12 -0.80 -8.68
C HIS A 414 29.89 -1.67 -7.45
N LEU A 415 29.27 -1.10 -6.43
CA LEU A 415 29.07 -1.75 -5.14
C LEU A 415 27.72 -2.49 -5.10
N ILE A 416 27.75 -3.75 -4.65
CA ILE A 416 26.54 -4.56 -4.46
C ILE A 416 26.55 -5.11 -3.04
N ILE A 417 25.50 -4.86 -2.26
CA ILE A 417 25.30 -5.47 -0.95
C ILE A 417 24.72 -6.87 -1.13
N CYS A 418 25.44 -7.88 -0.66
CA CYS A 418 25.10 -9.30 -0.66
C CYS A 418 24.92 -9.80 0.78
N SER A 419 24.04 -9.15 1.54
CA SER A 419 23.76 -9.46 2.95
C SER A 419 22.27 -9.36 3.23
N PHE A 420 21.80 -10.15 4.21
CA PHE A 420 20.46 -10.01 4.76
C PHE A 420 20.33 -8.70 5.57
N TYR A 421 21.41 -8.34 6.28
CA TYR A 421 21.54 -7.11 7.08
C TYR A 421 21.93 -5.90 6.21
N TYR A 422 21.25 -5.71 5.08
CA TYR A 422 21.63 -4.65 4.14
C TYR A 422 21.26 -3.26 4.64
N LYS A 423 20.33 -3.12 5.60
CA LYS A 423 19.93 -1.83 6.19
C LYS A 423 21.02 -1.27 7.10
N GLU A 424 21.63 -2.12 7.90
CA GLU A 424 22.77 -1.79 8.75
C GLU A 424 23.98 -1.41 7.90
N ILE A 425 24.21 -2.14 6.80
CA ILE A 425 25.25 -1.81 5.82
C ILE A 425 24.91 -0.51 5.07
N GLU A 426 23.64 -0.26 4.72
CA GLU A 426 23.19 0.99 4.09
C GLU A 426 23.50 2.20 4.99
N LYS A 427 23.22 2.11 6.30
CA LYS A 427 23.59 3.14 7.27
C LYS A 427 25.12 3.35 7.35
N GLN A 428 25.88 2.26 7.42
CA GLN A 428 27.34 2.32 7.43
C GLN A 428 27.91 2.98 6.15
N LEU A 429 27.40 2.60 4.98
CA LEU A 429 27.82 3.17 3.71
C LEU A 429 27.51 4.67 3.64
N GLN A 430 26.36 5.08 4.18
CA GLN A 430 25.99 6.50 4.28
C GLN A 430 26.96 7.28 5.17
N GLU A 431 27.35 6.74 6.33
CA GLU A 431 28.39 7.32 7.21
C GLU A 431 29.76 7.41 6.52
N MET A 432 30.06 6.46 5.61
CA MET A 432 31.26 6.48 4.76
C MET A 432 31.14 7.42 3.54
N GLY A 433 30.01 8.12 3.35
CA GLY A 433 29.77 8.98 2.19
C GLY A 433 29.51 8.22 0.89
N ILE A 434 29.14 6.95 0.95
CA ILE A 434 28.84 6.09 -0.20
C ILE A 434 27.31 6.02 -0.40
N THR A 435 26.83 6.68 -1.45
CA THR A 435 25.40 6.73 -1.79
C THR A 435 25.01 5.83 -2.97
N GLU A 436 25.98 5.48 -3.83
CA GLU A 436 25.74 4.64 -5.00
C GLU A 436 26.08 3.16 -4.73
N TYR A 437 25.03 2.37 -4.46
CA TYR A 437 25.10 0.92 -4.33
C TYR A 437 23.84 0.24 -4.90
N ARG A 438 23.90 -1.08 -5.02
CA ARG A 438 22.76 -1.94 -5.31
C ARG A 438 22.63 -3.01 -4.23
N VAL A 439 21.45 -3.57 -4.07
CA VAL A 439 21.22 -4.69 -3.14
C VAL A 439 20.94 -5.95 -3.96
N TYR A 440 21.66 -7.03 -3.66
CA TYR A 440 21.37 -8.32 -4.24
C TYR A 440 20.15 -8.95 -3.57
N VAL A 441 19.01 -8.91 -4.27
CA VAL A 441 17.77 -9.50 -3.77
C VAL A 441 17.68 -10.97 -4.20
N GLN A 442 17.89 -11.90 -3.26
CA GLN A 442 17.67 -13.33 -3.52
C GLN A 442 16.19 -13.70 -3.41
N LYS A 443 15.51 -13.20 -2.38
CA LYS A 443 14.08 -13.38 -2.12
C LYS A 443 13.49 -12.07 -1.66
N LEU A 444 12.30 -11.75 -2.16
CA LEU A 444 11.62 -10.49 -1.83
C LEU A 444 11.13 -10.45 -0.38
N GLU A 445 10.66 -11.58 0.14
CA GLU A 445 10.26 -11.71 1.55
C GLU A 445 11.34 -11.20 2.52
N TRP A 446 12.62 -11.31 2.16
CA TRP A 446 13.73 -10.82 2.98
C TRP A 446 13.85 -9.31 2.97
N VAL A 447 13.60 -8.69 1.81
CA VAL A 447 13.59 -7.23 1.69
C VAL A 447 12.41 -6.67 2.47
N VAL A 448 11.23 -7.28 2.34
CA VAL A 448 10.03 -6.91 3.11
C VAL A 448 10.28 -7.07 4.61
N LYS A 449 10.89 -8.18 5.03
CA LYS A 449 11.23 -8.42 6.44
C LYS A 449 12.21 -7.38 6.97
N ALA A 450 13.30 -7.12 6.25
CA ALA A 450 14.30 -6.11 6.66
C ALA A 450 13.72 -4.69 6.73
N GLU A 451 12.83 -4.32 5.81
CA GLU A 451 12.14 -3.01 5.82
C GLU A 451 10.99 -2.95 6.85
N GLY A 452 10.49 -4.11 7.31
CA GLY A 452 9.53 -4.22 8.40
C GLY A 452 10.17 -4.14 9.79
N GLU A 453 11.34 -4.77 9.96
CA GLU A 453 12.12 -4.77 11.21
C GLU A 453 12.80 -3.43 11.51
N ALA A 454 13.13 -2.64 10.47
CA ALA A 454 13.77 -1.32 10.62
C ALA A 454 12.87 -0.21 11.22
N GLY A 455 11.60 -0.51 11.52
CA GLY A 455 10.62 0.43 12.09
C GLY A 455 9.91 -0.06 13.36
N LEU A 456 10.47 -1.08 14.01
CA LEU A 456 10.15 -1.50 15.37
C LEU A 456 11.25 -1.01 16.32
#